data_AF-A0A529XQ16-F1
#
_entry.id   AF-A0A529XQ16-F1
#
_cell.length_a   1.000
_cell.length_b   1.000
_cell.length_c   1.000
_cell.angle_alpha   90.00
_cell.angle_beta   90.00
_cell.angle_gamma   90.00
#
_symmetry.space_group_name_H-M   'P 1'
#
loop_
_entity.id
_entity.type
_entity.pdbx_description
1 polymer ?
#
loop_
_entity_poly.entity_id
_entity_poly.type
_entity_poly.pdbx_seq_one_letter_code
_entity_poly.pdbx_strand_id
1 'polypeptide(L)'
;ALSHVQAHQGINPQTVEEADVFAIHQEGGQTCIQVFFFRTGQNWGNRAYFPKADPALEPAEVLGSFLAQFYDDKLPARTLLLSQVAQEQ
;
A
#
# COMPACT_ATOMS: atom_id res chain seq x y z
N ALA A 1 21.95 7.32 -10.99
CA ALA A 1 22.02 7.55 -9.54
C ALA A 1 20.60 7.47 -8.99
N LEU A 2 20.25 6.42 -8.25
CA LEU A 2 18.90 6.27 -7.68
C LEU A 2 18.75 7.27 -6.53
N SER A 3 17.85 8.24 -6.73
CA SER A 3 17.53 9.29 -5.78
C SER A 3 17.24 8.70 -4.40
N HIS A 4 18.11 9.03 -3.46
CA HIS A 4 17.92 8.81 -2.04
C HIS A 4 16.77 9.72 -1.60
N VAL A 5 15.52 9.27 -1.74
CA VAL A 5 14.37 9.97 -1.16
C VAL A 5 14.56 9.89 0.34
N GLN A 6 14.92 11.03 0.95
CA GLN A 6 14.91 11.19 2.39
C GLN A 6 13.47 10.96 2.85
N ALA A 7 13.23 9.77 3.41
CA ALA A 7 11.98 9.44 4.08
C ALA A 7 11.81 10.43 5.22
N HIS A 8 10.91 11.40 5.05
CA HIS A 8 10.51 12.27 6.15
C HIS A 8 9.87 11.37 7.21
N GLN A 9 10.57 11.15 8.32
CA GLN A 9 10.14 10.34 9.47
C GLN A 9 9.06 11.05 10.31
N GLY A 10 8.12 11.73 9.65
CA GLY A 10 7.09 12.56 10.28
C GLY A 10 5.67 12.06 10.08
N ILE A 11 5.47 10.86 9.52
CA ILE A 11 4.13 10.29 9.35
C ILE A 11 3.83 9.47 10.60
N ASN A 12 3.42 10.12 11.70
CA ASN A 12 2.86 9.46 12.88
C ASN A 12 1.54 10.17 13.20
N PRO A 13 0.44 9.80 12.53
CA PRO A 13 -0.87 10.35 12.86
C PRO A 13 -1.24 9.89 14.26
N GLN A 14 -1.35 10.84 15.20
CA GLN A 14 -1.70 10.55 16.61
C GLN A 14 -3.05 9.84 16.76
N THR A 15 -3.88 9.85 15.71
CA THR A 15 -5.22 9.25 15.67
C THR A 15 -5.24 7.81 15.13
N VAL A 16 -4.12 7.26 14.65
CA VAL A 16 -4.08 5.91 14.06
C VAL A 16 -3.19 5.02 14.93
N GLU A 17 -3.81 4.23 15.81
CA GLU A 17 -3.10 3.32 16.70
C GLU A 17 -2.51 2.11 15.96
N GLU A 18 -3.30 1.50 15.07
CA GLU A 18 -2.91 0.32 14.29
C GLU A 18 -3.62 0.30 12.93
N ALA A 19 -2.84 0.37 11.85
CA ALA A 19 -3.35 0.30 10.49
C ALA A 19 -2.30 -0.17 9.47
N ASP A 20 -2.75 -0.80 8.40
CA ASP A 20 -1.98 -0.99 7.18
C ASP A 20 -2.57 -0.07 6.11
N VAL A 21 -1.73 0.77 5.49
CA VAL A 21 -2.17 1.77 4.51
C VAL A 21 -1.63 1.39 3.14
N PHE A 22 -2.52 1.30 2.16
CA PHE A 22 -2.18 0.98 0.77
C PHE A 22 -2.65 2.10 -0.15
N ALA A 23 -1.72 2.64 -0.92
CA ALA A 23 -2.02 3.58 -1.99
C ALA A 23 -1.58 3.00 -3.33
N ILE A 24 -2.43 3.09 -4.34
CA ILE A 24 -2.14 2.66 -5.71
C ILE A 24 -2.21 3.83 -6.67
N HIS A 25 -1.28 3.87 -7.62
CA HIS A 25 -1.32 4.77 -8.76
C HIS A 25 -0.83 4.05 -10.01
N GLN A 26 -1.43 4.39 -11.16
CA GLN A 26 -1.08 3.84 -12.46
C GLN A 26 -0.89 4.97 -13.46
N GLU A 27 0.28 5.00 -14.10
CA GLU A 27 0.65 6.00 -15.09
C GLU A 27 1.69 5.40 -16.06
N GLY A 28 1.59 5.73 -17.34
CA GLY A 28 2.60 5.29 -18.33
C GLY A 28 2.74 3.77 -18.48
N GLY A 29 1.66 3.02 -18.24
CA GLY A 29 1.67 1.55 -18.27
C GLY A 29 2.38 0.88 -17.08
N GLN A 30 2.71 1.65 -16.04
CA GLN A 30 3.27 1.14 -14.80
C GLN A 30 2.29 1.34 -13.65
N THR A 31 2.26 0.37 -12.74
CA THR A 31 1.48 0.43 -11.51
C THR A 31 2.42 0.41 -10.32
N CYS A 32 2.21 1.34 -9.39
CA CYS A 32 2.95 1.44 -8.13
C CYS A 32 1.96 1.32 -6.97
N ILE A 33 2.27 0.45 -6.00
CA ILE A 33 1.56 0.34 -4.73
C ILE A 33 2.51 0.72 -3.60
N GLN A 34 2.20 1.79 -2.89
CA GLN A 34 2.93 2.20 -1.70
C GLN A 34 2.21 1.69 -0.45
N VAL A 35 2.96 1.03 0.42
CA VAL A 35 2.44 0.49 1.69
C VAL A 35 3.10 1.21 2.86
N PHE A 36 2.32 1.45 3.93
CA PHE A 36 2.80 1.89 5.25
C PHE A 36 2.22 1.00 6.34
N PHE A 37 3.01 0.72 7.37
CA PHE A 37 2.56 -0.05 8.53
C PHE A 37 2.57 0.83 9.78
N PHE A 38 1.43 0.99 10.41
CA PHE A 38 1.29 1.69 11.68
C PHE A 38 0.99 0.69 12.79
N ARG A 39 1.81 0.71 13.84
CA ARG A 39 1.61 -0.09 15.05
C ARG A 39 1.91 0.78 16.25
N THR A 40 1.09 0.69 17.30
CA THR A 40 1.24 1.47 18.54
C THR A 40 1.45 2.98 18.27
N GLY A 41 0.71 3.54 17.30
CA GLY A 41 0.79 4.96 16.93
C GLY A 41 2.08 5.39 16.21
N GLN A 42 2.93 4.45 15.82
CA GLN A 42 4.18 4.72 15.11
C GLN A 42 4.19 4.07 13.74
N ASN A 43 4.83 4.72 12.77
CA ASN A 43 5.14 4.13 11.47
C ASN A 43 6.34 3.18 11.60
N TRP A 44 6.09 1.91 11.33
CA TRP A 44 7.07 0.82 11.40
C TRP A 44 7.80 0.57 10.08
N GLY A 45 7.46 1.33 9.04
CA GLY A 45 8.12 1.26 7.76
C GLY A 45 7.15 1.49 6.61
N ASN A 46 7.75 1.68 5.43
CA ASN A 46 7.02 1.80 4.19
C ASN A 46 7.74 1.06 3.07
N ARG A 47 6.99 0.63 2.07
CA ARG A 47 7.54 -0.06 0.89
C ARG A 47 6.72 0.20 -0.35
N ALA A 48 7.40 0.50 -1.44
CA ALA A 48 6.81 0.52 -2.78
C ALA A 48 6.91 -0.86 -3.45
N TYR A 49 5.83 -1.27 -4.10
CA TYR A 49 5.72 -2.47 -4.93
C TYR A 49 5.36 -2.06 -6.35
N PHE A 50 5.91 -2.76 -7.33
CA PHE A 50 5.65 -2.53 -8.76
C PHE A 50 5.12 -3.84 -9.35
N PRO A 51 3.84 -4.19 -9.09
CA PRO A 51 3.25 -5.42 -9.58
C PRO A 51 3.25 -5.47 -11.11
N LYS A 52 3.48 -6.67 -11.66
CA LYS A 52 3.28 -6.93 -13.08
C LYS A 52 1.80 -7.22 -13.31
N ALA A 53 1.03 -6.16 -13.53
CA ALA A 53 -0.38 -6.24 -13.90
C ALA A 53 -0.55 -6.09 -15.41
N ASP A 54 -1.63 -6.67 -15.94
CA ASP A 54 -2.08 -6.35 -17.29
C ASP A 54 -2.44 -4.85 -17.35
N PRO A 55 -1.91 -4.06 -18.31
CA PRO A 55 -2.23 -2.64 -18.43
C PRO A 55 -3.71 -2.32 -18.61
N ALA A 56 -4.53 -3.31 -19.01
CA ALA A 56 -5.98 -3.18 -19.16
C ALA A 56 -6.76 -3.31 -17.84
N LEU A 57 -6.12 -3.79 -16.77
CA LEU A 57 -6.78 -3.88 -15.46
C LEU A 57 -6.90 -2.51 -14.82
N GLU A 58 -8.05 -2.26 -14.20
CA GLU A 58 -8.25 -1.05 -13.43
C GLU A 58 -7.43 -1.11 -12.13
N PRO A 59 -6.92 0.03 -11.63
CA PRO A 59 -6.17 0.09 -10.38
C PRO A 59 -6.86 -0.61 -9.20
N ALA A 60 -8.20 -0.53 -9.09
CA ALA A 60 -8.96 -1.20 -8.04
C ALA A 60 -8.87 -2.74 -8.09
N GLU A 61 -8.83 -3.34 -9.29
CA GLU A 61 -8.69 -4.79 -9.51
C GLU A 61 -7.26 -5.25 -9.18
N VAL A 62 -6.26 -4.45 -9.59
CA VAL A 62 -4.86 -4.71 -9.26
C VAL A 62 -4.64 -4.65 -7.75
N LEU A 63 -5.22 -3.64 -7.08
CA LEU A 63 -5.13 -3.51 -5.63
C LEU A 63 -5.80 -4.69 -4.91
N GLY A 64 -6.97 -5.14 -5.33
CA GLY A 64 -7.64 -6.32 -4.77
C GLY A 64 -6.78 -7.58 -4.89
N SER A 65 -6.26 -7.85 -6.08
CA SER A 65 -5.35 -8.98 -6.34
C SER A 65 -4.08 -8.92 -5.48
N PHE A 66 -3.51 -7.71 -5.35
CA PHE A 66 -2.33 -7.48 -4.54
C PHE A 66 -2.60 -7.73 -3.06
N LEU A 67 -3.71 -7.23 -2.51
CA LEU A 67 -4.07 -7.41 -1.10
C LEU A 67 -4.27 -8.89 -0.76
N ALA A 68 -4.97 -9.64 -1.61
CA ALA A 68 -5.18 -11.08 -1.42
C ALA A 68 -3.84 -11.83 -1.34
N GLN A 69 -2.91 -11.58 -2.26
CA GLN A 69 -1.58 -12.19 -2.25
C GLN A 69 -0.70 -11.68 -1.10
N PHE A 70 -0.80 -10.39 -0.75
CA PHE A 70 0.00 -9.77 0.29
C PHE A 70 -0.29 -10.36 1.69
N TYR A 71 -1.56 -10.69 1.94
CA TYR A 71 -2.06 -11.25 3.19
C TYR A 71 -2.23 -12.77 3.20
N ASP A 72 -1.87 -13.48 2.13
CA ASP A 72 -2.01 -14.94 2.02
C ASP A 72 -1.33 -15.69 3.20
N ASP A 73 -0.21 -15.16 3.68
CA ASP A 73 0.60 -15.71 4.78
C ASP A 73 0.71 -14.78 6.01
N LYS A 74 -0.08 -13.70 6.06
CA LYS A 74 0.04 -12.65 7.09
C LYS A 74 -1.32 -12.24 7.63
N LEU A 75 -1.38 -12.00 8.94
CA LEU A 75 -2.56 -11.39 9.55
C LEU A 75 -2.59 -9.87 9.27
N PRO A 76 -3.71 -9.33 8.76
CA PRO A 76 -3.87 -7.89 8.57
C PRO A 76 -3.93 -7.13 9.90
N ALA A 77 -3.56 -5.85 9.86
CA ALA A 77 -3.90 -4.92 10.93
C ALA A 77 -5.42 -4.82 11.15
N ARG A 78 -5.84 -4.31 12.31
CA ARG A 78 -7.25 -4.04 12.63
C ARG A 78 -7.93 -3.08 11.66
N THR A 79 -7.16 -2.19 11.05
CA THR A 79 -7.65 -1.18 10.10
C THR A 79 -6.86 -1.27 8.81
N LEU A 80 -7.54 -1.33 7.67
CA LEU A 80 -6.94 -1.13 6.37
C LEU A 80 -7.43 0.20 5.80
N LEU A 81 -6.48 1.05 5.39
CA LEU A 81 -6.79 2.31 4.71
C LEU A 81 -6.33 2.20 3.27
N LEU A 82 -7.27 2.37 2.33
CA LEU A 82 -7.01 2.21 0.91
C LEU A 82 -7.23 3.55 0.20
N SER A 83 -6.33 3.94 -0.71
CA SER A 83 -6.54 5.12 -1.57
C SER A 83 -7.67 4.92 -2.58
N GLN A 84 -8.03 3.67 -2.85
CA GLN A 84 -9.12 3.26 -3.72
C GLN A 84 -9.85 2.07 -3.11
N VAL A 85 -11.15 1.98 -3.35
CA VAL A 85 -11.93 0.79 -2.95
C VAL A 85 -11.44 -0.38 -3.79
N ALA A 86 -10.83 -1.38 -3.15
CA ALA A 86 -10.41 -2.60 -3.82
C ALA A 86 -11.64 -3.37 -4.31
N GLN A 87 -11.58 -3.88 -5.54
CA GLN A 87 -12.61 -4.79 -6.03
C GLN A 87 -12.38 -6.19 -5.47
N GLU A 88 -13.44 -6.76 -4.91
CA GLU A 88 -13.49 -8.18 -4.55
C GLU A 88 -13.54 -9.00 -5.85
N GLN A 89 -12.75 -10.07 -5.92
CA GLN A 89 -12.72 -11.02 -7.04
C GLN A 89 -13.71 -12.15 -6.85
#